data_AF-A0A9R0UV63-F1
#
_entry.id   AF-A0A9R0UV63-F1
#
_cell.length_a   1.000
_cell.length_b   1.000
_cell.length_c   1.000
_cell.angle_alpha   90.00
_cell.angle_beta   90.00
_cell.angle_gamma   90.00
#
_symmetry.space_group_name_H-M   'P 1'
#
loop_
_entity.id
_entity.type
_entity.pdbx_description
1 polymer ?
#
loop_
_entity_poly.entity_id
_entity_poly.type
_entity_poly.pdbx_seq_one_letter_code
_entity_poly.pdbx_strand_id
1 'polypeptide(L)'
;MADSSNSPSTSVSDESSEAEAQCCSSSSTAPSLHDTMDCLLAVCDYIVEFYPSTQPLSDGTRVEVMATRPRSDIYINLPALEKLDAMLIEIMDSFQKAEFWYADAGTRSFGSVTSSSSPSSSFRRSTTTAHRNEDKWWVPVPCVPEGGLSVKARKELRQRRDCANQIHKAAVAINSGVLSDMESLLLCIKHRFPGLSQTTLDTSKIQFNKDVGQAILESYSRVLESLAFNIVSWTDEVLFADKAARK
;
A
#
# COMPACT_ATOMS: atom_id res chain seq x y z
N MET A 1 -22.31 -61.04 6.59
CA MET A 1 -21.26 -61.17 7.62
C MET A 1 -19.99 -61.46 6.84
N ALA A 2 -19.24 -60.42 6.43
CA ALA A 2 -18.01 -59.92 7.09
C ALA A 2 -16.97 -61.05 7.20
N ASP A 3 -15.73 -61.00 6.71
CA ASP A 3 -14.79 -59.92 6.40
C ASP A 3 -13.74 -60.46 5.42
N SER A 4 -13.21 -59.62 4.54
CA SER A 4 -11.87 -59.76 3.93
C SER A 4 -11.49 -58.45 3.26
N SER A 5 -11.01 -57.51 4.07
CA SER A 5 -10.38 -56.26 3.66
C SER A 5 -8.97 -56.55 3.16
N ASN A 6 -8.80 -56.57 1.84
CA ASN A 6 -7.50 -56.58 1.17
C ASN A 6 -7.26 -55.17 0.61
N SER A 7 -6.52 -54.34 1.36
CA SER A 7 -6.12 -53.00 0.92
C SER A 7 -4.93 -53.11 -0.05
N PRO A 8 -4.95 -52.46 -1.22
CA PRO A 8 -3.74 -52.28 -2.01
C PRO A 8 -2.93 -51.12 -1.42
N SER A 9 -1.77 -51.45 -0.85
CA SER A 9 -0.75 -50.46 -0.49
C SER A 9 -0.10 -49.91 -1.75
N THR A 10 -0.64 -48.83 -2.31
CA THR A 10 0.07 -48.01 -3.28
C THR A 10 1.09 -47.16 -2.51
N SER A 11 2.35 -47.54 -2.60
CA SER A 11 3.50 -46.71 -2.22
C SER A 11 3.57 -45.49 -3.13
N VAL A 12 2.92 -44.40 -2.71
CA VAL A 12 3.18 -43.06 -3.20
C VAL A 12 4.15 -42.43 -2.20
N SER A 13 5.41 -42.82 -2.31
CA SER A 13 6.51 -42.19 -1.60
C SER A 13 7.38 -41.50 -2.63
N ASP A 14 7.58 -40.21 -2.41
CA ASP A 14 8.68 -39.39 -2.91
C ASP A 14 8.65 -38.91 -4.36
N GLU A 15 7.56 -38.23 -4.76
CA GLU A 15 7.64 -37.22 -5.84
C GLU A 15 7.36 -35.78 -5.33
N SER A 16 6.72 -35.62 -4.16
CA SER A 16 6.57 -34.31 -3.50
C SER A 16 7.85 -33.82 -2.82
N SER A 17 8.64 -34.74 -2.26
CA SER A 17 9.86 -34.42 -1.51
C SER A 17 10.98 -33.87 -2.41
N GLU A 18 10.99 -34.27 -3.69
CA GLU A 18 12.01 -33.85 -4.66
C GLU A 18 11.66 -32.48 -5.29
N ALA A 19 10.37 -32.17 -5.46
CA ALA A 19 9.93 -30.84 -5.90
C ALA A 19 10.17 -29.73 -4.85
N GLU A 20 10.10 -30.06 -3.56
CA GLU A 20 10.42 -29.12 -2.48
C GLU A 20 11.94 -28.93 -2.31
N ALA A 21 12.74 -29.98 -2.51
CA ALA A 21 14.21 -29.89 -2.45
C ALA A 21 14.82 -29.13 -3.65
N GLN A 22 14.17 -29.19 -4.82
CA GLN A 22 14.61 -28.46 -6.02
C GLN A 22 14.42 -26.93 -5.88
N CYS A 23 13.41 -26.49 -5.10
CA CYS A 23 13.14 -25.06 -4.90
C CYS A 23 14.14 -24.41 -3.92
N CYS A 24 14.78 -25.20 -3.04
CA CYS A 24 15.77 -24.72 -2.07
C CYS A 24 17.19 -24.55 -2.64
N SER A 25 17.47 -25.03 -3.85
CA SER A 25 18.82 -25.04 -4.43
C SER A 25 19.06 -23.98 -5.51
N SER A 26 18.03 -23.31 -6.00
CA SER A 26 18.15 -22.04 -6.73
C SER A 26 18.08 -20.89 -5.74
N SER A 27 19.10 -20.03 -5.71
CA SER A 27 19.19 -18.80 -4.91
C SER A 27 17.87 -18.03 -4.85
N SER A 28 17.07 -18.31 -3.81
CA SER A 28 15.78 -17.67 -3.57
C SER A 28 16.04 -16.28 -2.99
N THR A 29 16.27 -15.33 -3.89
CA THR A 29 16.07 -13.92 -3.57
C THR A 29 14.56 -13.75 -3.65
N ALA A 30 13.88 -13.73 -2.50
CA ALA A 30 12.46 -13.39 -2.47
C ALA A 30 12.26 -12.08 -3.25
N PRO A 31 11.27 -11.99 -4.16
CA PRO A 31 11.04 -10.77 -4.93
C PRO A 31 10.87 -9.60 -3.97
N SER A 32 11.46 -8.46 -4.33
CA SER A 32 11.28 -7.26 -3.53
C SER A 32 9.79 -6.84 -3.58
N LEU A 33 9.35 -6.05 -2.60
CA LEU A 33 7.99 -5.49 -2.59
C LEU A 33 7.69 -4.71 -3.89
N HIS A 34 8.71 -4.10 -4.49
CA HIS A 34 8.63 -3.42 -5.79
C HIS A 34 8.34 -4.41 -6.93
N ASP A 35 9.09 -5.51 -7.03
CA ASP A 35 8.88 -6.54 -8.06
C ASP A 35 7.49 -7.18 -7.98
N THR A 36 6.94 -7.28 -6.76
CA THR A 36 5.60 -7.80 -6.52
C THR A 36 4.53 -6.82 -7.02
N MET A 37 4.71 -5.52 -6.81
CA MET A 37 3.79 -4.50 -7.30
C MET A 37 3.85 -4.36 -8.82
N ASP A 38 5.04 -4.38 -9.42
CA ASP A 38 5.20 -4.35 -10.89
C ASP A 38 4.47 -5.52 -11.55
N CYS A 39 4.56 -6.72 -10.98
CA CYS A 39 3.85 -7.90 -11.46
C CYS A 39 2.32 -7.73 -11.40
N LEU A 40 1.80 -7.07 -10.36
CA LEU A 40 0.36 -6.81 -10.23
C LEU A 40 -0.11 -5.74 -11.22
N LEU A 41 0.69 -4.69 -11.45
CA LEU A 41 0.37 -3.61 -12.38
C LEU A 41 0.50 -4.04 -13.85
N ALA A 42 1.35 -5.02 -14.18
CA ALA A 42 1.50 -5.57 -15.53
C ALA A 42 0.19 -6.10 -16.13
N VAL A 43 -0.81 -6.44 -15.31
CA VAL A 43 -2.15 -6.83 -15.77
C VAL A 43 -2.83 -5.68 -16.54
N CYS A 44 -2.57 -4.43 -16.16
CA CYS A 44 -3.17 -3.25 -16.79
C CYS A 44 -2.74 -3.06 -18.25
N ASP A 45 -1.54 -3.52 -18.65
CA ASP A 45 -1.07 -3.44 -20.04
C ASP A 45 -1.95 -4.23 -21.02
N TYR A 46 -2.66 -5.24 -20.51
CA TYR A 46 -3.53 -6.12 -21.28
C TYR A 46 -5.01 -5.70 -21.24
N ILE A 47 -5.36 -4.64 -20.50
CA ILE A 47 -6.74 -4.15 -20.42
C ILE A 47 -6.95 -3.06 -21.48
N VAL A 48 -7.57 -3.47 -22.59
CA VAL A 48 -7.70 -2.65 -23.81
C VAL A 48 -9.15 -2.47 -24.26
N GLU A 49 -9.43 -1.35 -24.91
CA GLU A 49 -10.63 -1.09 -25.70
C GLU A 49 -10.37 -1.45 -27.17
N PHE A 50 -11.34 -2.14 -27.78
CA PHE A 50 -11.33 -2.39 -29.23
C PHE A 50 -12.04 -1.25 -29.96
N TYR A 51 -11.45 -0.79 -31.06
CA TYR A 51 -12.06 0.23 -31.91
C TYR A 51 -11.84 -0.10 -33.39
N PRO A 52 -12.80 0.24 -34.26
CA PRO A 52 -12.64 0.06 -35.70
C PRO A 52 -11.58 1.02 -36.25
N SER A 53 -10.70 0.51 -37.11
CA SER A 53 -9.64 1.26 -37.76
C SER A 53 -9.48 0.82 -39.21
N THR A 54 -8.95 1.67 -40.08
CA THR A 54 -8.60 1.27 -41.46
C THR A 54 -7.10 1.17 -41.63
N GLN A 55 -6.63 0.03 -42.10
CA GLN A 55 -5.23 -0.22 -42.41
C GLN A 55 -5.03 -0.42 -43.92
N PRO A 56 -3.95 0.13 -44.51
CA PRO A 56 -3.60 -0.09 -45.90
C PRO A 56 -2.90 -1.45 -46.09
N LEU A 57 -3.29 -2.20 -47.12
CA LEU A 57 -2.57 -3.38 -47.58
C LEU A 57 -1.42 -2.98 -48.52
N SER A 58 -0.52 -3.92 -48.79
CA SER A 58 0.63 -3.74 -49.69
C SER A 58 0.25 -3.39 -51.13
N ASP A 59 -0.98 -3.67 -51.54
CA ASP A 59 -1.57 -3.34 -52.84
C ASP A 59 -2.27 -1.96 -52.88
N GLY A 60 -2.29 -1.23 -51.76
CA GLY A 60 -2.98 0.06 -51.62
C GLY A 60 -4.47 -0.05 -51.26
N THR A 61 -5.03 -1.26 -51.17
CA THR A 61 -6.41 -1.49 -50.74
C THR A 61 -6.55 -1.16 -49.24
N ARG A 62 -7.60 -0.43 -48.84
CA ARG A 62 -7.88 -0.16 -47.42
C ARG A 62 -8.78 -1.25 -46.87
N VAL A 63 -8.36 -1.88 -45.77
CA VAL A 63 -9.14 -2.89 -45.06
C VAL A 63 -9.52 -2.37 -43.69
N GLU A 64 -10.79 -2.56 -43.31
CA GLU A 64 -11.26 -2.33 -41.96
C GLU A 64 -10.80 -3.45 -41.04
N VAL A 65 -10.15 -3.08 -39.95
CA VAL A 65 -9.63 -3.97 -38.92
C VAL A 65 -10.05 -3.46 -37.55
N MET A 66 -10.14 -4.36 -36.59
CA MET A 66 -10.26 -3.98 -35.19
C MET A 66 -8.87 -3.73 -34.62
N ALA A 67 -8.65 -2.52 -34.10
CA ALA A 67 -7.43 -2.15 -33.39
C ALA A 67 -7.70 -2.11 -31.88
N THR A 68 -6.62 -2.20 -31.10
CA THR A 68 -6.66 -2.12 -29.63
C THR A 68 -5.97 -0.85 -29.15
N ARG A 69 -6.45 -0.29 -28.04
CA ARG A 69 -5.78 0.78 -27.28
C ARG A 69 -5.99 0.55 -25.79
N PRO A 70 -5.08 0.99 -24.90
CA PRO A 70 -5.31 0.91 -23.46
C PRO A 70 -6.63 1.57 -23.07
N ARG A 71 -7.33 0.98 -22.10
CA ARG A 71 -8.59 1.55 -21.61
C ARG A 71 -8.35 2.94 -21.02
N SER A 72 -9.27 3.85 -21.30
CA SER A 72 -9.06 5.30 -21.04
C SER A 72 -8.80 5.66 -19.57
N ASP A 73 -9.51 5.03 -18.63
CA ASP A 73 -9.30 5.16 -17.19
C ASP A 73 -7.91 4.70 -16.73
N ILE A 74 -7.43 3.56 -17.25
CA ILE A 74 -6.09 3.02 -16.96
C ILE A 74 -5.02 3.92 -17.55
N TYR A 75 -5.17 4.31 -18.82
CA TYR A 75 -4.22 5.16 -19.53
C TYR A 75 -3.94 6.49 -18.81
N ILE A 76 -4.96 7.04 -18.14
CA ILE A 76 -4.85 8.31 -17.41
C ILE A 76 -4.40 8.09 -15.96
N ASN A 77 -5.07 7.19 -15.24
CA ASN A 77 -4.91 7.09 -13.80
C ASN A 77 -3.67 6.31 -13.40
N LEU A 78 -3.29 5.26 -14.13
CA LEU A 78 -2.15 4.43 -13.75
C LEU A 78 -0.82 5.22 -13.73
N PRO A 79 -0.43 5.96 -14.79
CA PRO A 79 0.80 6.76 -14.75
C PRO A 79 0.75 7.88 -13.70
N ALA A 80 -0.44 8.39 -13.39
CA ALA A 80 -0.61 9.38 -12.33
C ALA A 80 -0.32 8.77 -10.95
N LEU A 81 -0.82 7.55 -10.68
CA LEU A 81 -0.57 6.83 -9.43
C LEU A 81 0.91 6.43 -9.27
N GLU A 82 1.55 5.91 -10.32
CA GLU A 82 2.99 5.62 -10.31
C GLU A 82 3.83 6.85 -9.96
N LYS A 83 3.45 8.01 -10.51
CA LYS A 83 4.12 9.28 -10.18
C LYS A 83 3.92 9.67 -8.72
N LEU A 84 2.73 9.47 -8.16
CA LEU A 84 2.48 9.74 -6.74
C LEU A 84 3.29 8.80 -5.84
N ASP A 85 3.41 7.52 -6.22
CA ASP A 85 4.21 6.52 -5.50
C ASP A 85 5.69 6.90 -5.46
N ALA A 86 6.27 7.21 -6.63
CA ALA A 86 7.65 7.69 -6.72
C ALA A 86 7.91 8.93 -5.83
N MET A 87 6.95 9.86 -5.79
CA MET A 87 7.05 11.04 -4.91
C MET A 87 6.97 10.68 -3.43
N LEU A 88 6.16 9.68 -3.02
CA LEU A 88 6.11 9.21 -1.63
C LEU A 88 7.40 8.50 -1.23
N ILE A 89 7.96 7.68 -2.11
CA ILE A 89 9.26 7.03 -1.91
C ILE A 89 10.35 8.09 -1.73
N GLU A 90 10.39 9.13 -2.58
CA GLU A 90 11.35 10.23 -2.44
C GLU A 90 11.22 10.93 -1.07
N ILE A 91 9.98 11.17 -0.61
CA ILE A 91 9.75 11.73 0.73
C ILE A 91 10.28 10.78 1.80
N MET A 92 10.03 9.48 1.71
CA MET A 92 10.52 8.50 2.69
C MET A 92 12.05 8.43 2.73
N ASP A 93 12.71 8.38 1.57
CA ASP A 93 14.16 8.33 1.46
C ASP A 93 14.84 9.58 2.01
N SER A 94 14.17 10.72 1.90
CA SER A 94 14.67 11.98 2.42
C SER A 94 14.77 12.03 3.96
N PHE A 95 14.17 11.06 4.68
CA PHE A 95 14.27 10.93 6.15
C PHE A 95 15.47 10.12 6.63
N GLN A 96 16.26 9.48 5.74
CA GLN A 96 17.42 8.67 6.13
C GLN A 96 18.51 9.46 6.89
N LYS A 97 18.55 10.79 6.75
CA LYS A 97 19.48 11.70 7.45
C LYS A 97 18.75 12.67 8.38
N ALA A 98 17.70 12.19 9.04
CA ALA A 98 16.89 12.98 9.95
C ALA A 98 17.61 13.31 11.28
N GLU A 99 17.33 14.49 11.83
CA GLU A 99 17.76 14.89 13.18
C GLU A 99 16.85 14.32 14.29
N PHE A 100 15.80 13.58 13.93
CA PHE A 100 14.85 12.93 14.85
C PHE A 100 14.94 11.41 14.75
N TRP A 101 14.50 10.71 15.80
CA TRP A 101 14.48 9.26 15.87
C TRP A 101 13.24 8.78 16.63
N TYR A 102 12.94 7.49 16.58
CA TYR A 102 11.85 6.89 17.36
C TYR A 102 12.42 6.07 18.51
N ALA A 103 11.88 6.28 19.71
CA ALA A 103 12.22 5.44 20.86
C ALA A 103 11.53 4.08 20.72
N ASP A 104 12.30 3.00 20.88
CA ASP A 104 11.76 1.65 20.94
C ASP A 104 10.84 1.50 22.15
N ALA A 105 9.66 0.92 21.93
CA ALA A 105 8.64 0.72 22.95
C ALA A 105 8.94 -0.50 23.86
N GLY A 106 10.05 -1.21 23.63
CA GLY A 106 10.28 -2.57 24.12
C GLY A 106 11.50 -2.78 25.01
N THR A 107 11.60 -2.11 26.16
CA THR A 107 12.30 -2.70 27.33
C THR A 107 11.75 -2.20 28.66
N ARG A 108 10.44 -2.35 28.88
CA ARG A 108 9.93 -2.36 30.26
C ARG A 108 10.19 -3.75 30.84
N SER A 109 11.34 -3.88 31.49
CA SER A 109 11.65 -5.01 32.37
C SER A 109 10.51 -5.19 33.38
N PHE A 110 9.67 -6.19 33.16
CA PHE A 110 8.71 -6.64 34.14
C PHE A 110 9.46 -7.52 35.15
N GLY A 111 9.70 -6.98 36.34
CA GLY A 111 10.09 -7.75 37.53
C GLY A 111 11.59 -7.95 37.75
N SER A 112 12.16 -7.17 38.67
CA SER A 112 12.83 -7.75 39.85
C SER A 112 13.02 -6.65 40.89
N VAL A 113 12.13 -6.61 41.87
CA VAL A 113 12.42 -6.00 43.16
C VAL A 113 13.40 -6.92 43.88
N THR A 114 14.69 -6.67 43.68
CA THR A 114 15.69 -7.03 44.69
C THR A 114 16.48 -5.79 45.04
N SER A 115 16.33 -5.41 46.31
CA SER A 115 16.96 -4.27 46.93
C SER A 115 18.48 -4.37 46.88
N SER A 116 19.13 -3.20 46.94
CA SER A 116 20.56 -2.96 47.17
C SER A 116 21.45 -2.86 45.94
N SER A 117 21.52 -1.67 45.35
CA SER A 117 22.70 -0.78 45.40
C SER A 117 22.51 0.33 44.36
N SER A 118 22.73 1.57 44.77
CA SER A 118 22.57 2.74 43.91
C SER A 118 23.44 2.65 42.65
N PRO A 119 22.90 3.02 41.49
CA PRO A 119 23.62 3.86 40.57
C PRO A 119 22.99 5.25 40.64
N SER A 120 23.79 6.20 41.11
CA SER A 120 23.62 7.59 40.68
C SER A 120 23.81 7.64 39.18
N SER A 121 22.74 7.36 38.43
CA SER A 121 22.55 7.87 37.09
C SER A 121 21.25 8.66 37.16
N SER A 122 21.40 9.98 37.30
CA SER A 122 20.36 10.92 36.94
C SER A 122 20.16 10.84 35.43
N PHE A 123 19.64 9.70 34.95
CA PHE A 123 19.12 9.62 33.60
C PHE A 123 17.82 10.40 33.63
N ARG A 124 17.99 11.68 33.33
CA ARG A 124 16.98 12.68 32.99
C ARG A 124 15.74 11.94 32.52
N ARG A 125 14.69 11.96 33.34
CA ARG A 125 13.34 11.57 32.92
C ARG A 125 13.05 12.42 31.69
N SER A 126 13.20 11.83 30.52
CA SER A 126 13.08 12.48 29.23
C SER A 126 11.75 13.22 29.20
N THR A 127 11.83 14.52 29.00
CA THR A 127 10.70 15.44 28.82
C THR A 127 9.81 15.07 27.63
N THR A 128 10.10 13.99 26.91
CA THR A 128 9.29 13.41 25.83
C THR A 128 8.25 12.39 26.31
N THR A 129 8.33 11.88 27.54
CA THR A 129 7.35 10.88 28.06
C THR A 129 6.02 11.48 28.54
N ALA A 130 5.90 12.81 28.60
CA ALA A 130 4.75 13.48 29.22
C ALA A 130 3.49 13.59 28.33
N HIS A 131 3.55 13.26 27.03
CA HIS A 131 2.42 13.41 26.11
C HIS A 131 2.15 12.14 25.27
N ARG A 132 2.32 10.96 25.86
CA ARG A 132 1.87 9.72 25.20
C ARG A 132 0.34 9.67 25.23
N ASN A 133 -0.29 9.77 24.07
CA ASN A 133 -1.72 9.49 23.90
C ASN A 133 -1.96 8.00 24.25
N GLU A 134 -2.76 7.73 25.29
CA GLU A 134 -2.97 6.38 25.85
C GLU A 134 -3.54 5.40 24.81
N ASP A 135 -4.28 5.93 23.81
CA ASP A 135 -4.94 5.15 22.76
C ASP A 135 -3.99 4.63 21.68
N LYS A 136 -2.71 5.04 21.66
CA LYS A 136 -1.72 4.61 20.65
C LYS A 136 -0.48 4.00 21.29
N TRP A 137 -0.70 3.16 22.30
CA TRP A 137 0.36 2.60 23.13
C TRP A 137 1.38 1.73 22.37
N TRP A 138 1.02 1.26 21.18
CA TRP A 138 1.85 0.46 20.26
C TRP A 138 2.69 1.30 19.29
N VAL A 139 2.48 2.62 19.21
CA VAL A 139 3.23 3.48 18.28
C VAL A 139 4.52 3.98 18.95
N PRO A 140 5.69 3.83 18.29
CA PRO A 140 6.95 4.38 18.79
C PRO A 140 6.86 5.90 18.99
N VAL A 141 7.49 6.42 20.05
CA VAL A 141 7.42 7.86 20.37
C VAL A 141 8.51 8.63 19.62
N PRO A 142 8.19 9.69 18.86
CA PRO A 142 9.20 10.51 18.20
C PRO A 142 10.02 11.30 19.21
N CYS A 143 11.33 11.33 18.98
CA CYS A 143 12.33 11.99 19.79
C CYS A 143 13.12 12.98 18.93
N VAL A 144 13.50 14.10 19.55
CA VAL A 144 14.25 15.20 18.92
C VAL A 144 15.39 15.66 19.86
N PRO A 145 16.42 16.36 19.37
CA PRO A 145 17.53 16.84 20.19
C PRO A 145 17.08 17.80 21.30
N GLU A 146 17.89 17.90 22.37
CA GLU A 146 17.70 18.93 23.41
C GLU A 146 17.83 20.32 22.77
N GLY A 147 16.77 21.13 22.83
CA GLY A 147 16.67 22.41 22.12
C GLY A 147 15.95 22.36 20.75
N GLY A 148 15.48 21.17 20.35
CA GLY A 148 14.71 20.95 19.12
C GLY A 148 15.55 20.80 17.85
N LEU A 149 14.85 20.68 16.73
CA LEU A 149 15.43 20.53 15.40
C LEU A 149 16.07 21.83 14.90
N SER A 150 17.05 21.70 14.01
CA SER A 150 17.60 22.83 13.28
C SER A 150 16.51 23.55 12.47
N VAL A 151 16.69 24.86 12.25
CA VAL A 151 15.75 25.66 11.44
C VAL A 151 15.62 25.08 10.03
N LYS A 152 16.73 24.57 9.47
CA LYS A 152 16.76 23.90 8.17
C LYS A 152 15.94 22.63 8.19
N ALA A 153 16.24 21.68 9.10
CA ALA A 153 15.52 20.41 9.21
C ALA A 153 14.02 20.60 9.45
N ARG A 154 13.63 21.57 10.29
CA ARG A 154 12.22 21.91 10.53
C ARG A 154 11.53 22.44 9.28
N LYS A 155 12.16 23.35 8.53
CA LYS A 155 11.61 23.87 7.26
C LYS A 155 11.43 22.75 6.25
N GLU A 156 12.44 21.90 6.16
CA GLU A 156 12.49 20.72 5.30
C GLU A 156 11.41 19.68 5.62
N LEU A 157 11.13 19.43 6.90
CA LEU A 157 10.03 18.57 7.35
C LEU A 157 8.66 19.13 6.98
N ARG A 158 8.45 20.45 7.17
CA ARG A 158 7.19 21.11 6.78
C ARG A 158 6.93 20.99 5.29
N GLN A 159 7.96 21.23 4.47
CA GLN A 159 7.86 21.09 3.02
C GLN A 159 7.48 19.66 2.61
N ARG A 160 8.13 18.65 3.18
CA ARG A 160 7.83 17.24 2.92
C ARG A 160 6.41 16.86 3.34
N ARG A 161 5.98 17.34 4.51
CA ARG A 161 4.60 17.16 4.99
C ARG A 161 3.58 17.81 4.08
N ASP A 162 3.84 19.02 3.60
CA ASP A 162 2.93 19.72 2.69
C ASP A 162 2.86 19.02 1.32
N CYS A 163 4.00 18.48 0.85
CA CYS A 163 4.05 17.64 -0.34
C CYS A 163 3.25 16.34 -0.16
N ALA A 164 3.45 15.60 0.95
CA ALA A 164 2.69 14.40 1.27
C ALA A 164 1.18 14.68 1.36
N ASN A 165 0.78 15.82 1.92
CA ASN A 165 -0.64 16.21 1.98
C ASN A 165 -1.24 16.51 0.59
N GLN A 166 -0.44 17.05 -0.34
CA GLN A 166 -0.88 17.22 -1.73
C GLN A 166 -1.04 15.87 -2.43
N ILE A 167 -0.11 14.94 -2.22
CA ILE A 167 -0.19 13.58 -2.72
C ILE A 167 -1.43 12.87 -2.17
N HIS A 168 -1.68 12.97 -0.86
CA HIS A 168 -2.88 12.43 -0.22
C HIS A 168 -4.16 12.93 -0.90
N LYS A 169 -4.28 14.24 -1.11
CA LYS A 169 -5.45 14.82 -1.80
C LYS A 169 -5.58 14.35 -3.24
N ALA A 170 -4.48 14.21 -3.97
CA ALA A 170 -4.49 13.71 -5.34
C ALA A 170 -4.93 12.23 -5.39
N ALA A 171 -4.41 11.39 -4.49
CA ALA A 171 -4.80 9.99 -4.37
C ALA A 171 -6.29 9.84 -4.01
N VAL A 172 -6.80 10.63 -3.05
CA VAL A 172 -8.24 10.67 -2.72
C VAL A 172 -9.08 11.05 -3.95
N ALA A 173 -8.64 12.05 -4.73
CA ALA A 173 -9.38 12.49 -5.91
C ALA A 173 -9.44 11.40 -6.99
N ILE A 174 -8.33 10.70 -7.24
CA ILE A 174 -8.28 9.57 -8.18
C ILE A 174 -9.17 8.43 -7.68
N ASN A 175 -9.04 8.03 -6.41
CA ASN A 175 -9.84 6.95 -5.82
C ASN A 175 -11.34 7.26 -5.90
N SER A 176 -11.73 8.50 -5.55
CA SER A 176 -13.12 8.96 -5.65
C SER A 176 -13.65 8.94 -7.09
N GLY A 177 -12.82 9.32 -8.06
CA GLY A 177 -13.19 9.24 -9.49
C GLY A 177 -13.42 7.80 -9.94
N VAL A 178 -12.51 6.89 -9.61
CA VAL A 178 -12.63 5.46 -9.92
C VAL A 178 -13.89 4.85 -9.31
N LEU A 179 -14.18 5.16 -8.05
CA LEU A 179 -15.39 4.69 -7.36
C LEU A 179 -16.68 5.24 -8.01
N SER A 180 -16.67 6.52 -8.41
CA SER A 180 -17.81 7.12 -9.13
C SER A 180 -18.07 6.41 -10.47
N ASP A 181 -17.03 6.02 -11.20
CA ASP A 181 -17.17 5.30 -12.46
C ASP A 181 -17.71 3.88 -12.25
N MET A 182 -17.31 3.20 -11.17
CA MET A 182 -17.90 1.92 -10.76
C MET A 182 -19.40 2.05 -10.43
N GLU A 183 -19.80 3.09 -9.69
CA GLU A 183 -21.21 3.33 -9.32
C GLU A 183 -22.09 3.77 -10.50
N SER A 184 -21.55 4.58 -11.40
CA SER A 184 -22.23 5.04 -12.63
C SER A 184 -22.60 3.86 -13.54
N LEU A 185 -21.70 2.89 -13.69
CA LEU A 185 -21.93 1.68 -14.48
C LEU A 185 -23.07 0.83 -13.89
N LEU A 186 -23.15 0.76 -12.56
CA LEU A 186 -24.26 0.15 -11.81
C LEU A 186 -25.60 0.85 -12.04
N LEU A 187 -25.60 2.19 -12.04
CA LEU A 187 -26.81 3.00 -12.28
C LEU A 187 -27.31 2.84 -13.72
N CYS A 188 -26.42 2.86 -14.71
CA CYS A 188 -26.76 2.60 -16.11
C CYS A 188 -27.33 1.21 -16.32
N ILE A 189 -26.78 0.17 -15.67
CA ILE A 189 -27.32 -1.20 -15.75
C ILE A 189 -28.71 -1.27 -15.12
N LYS A 190 -28.93 -0.65 -13.96
CA LYS A 190 -30.24 -0.61 -13.28
C LYS A 190 -31.30 0.13 -14.08
N HIS A 191 -30.93 1.22 -14.76
CA HIS A 191 -31.82 1.95 -15.66
C HIS A 191 -32.16 1.13 -16.92
N ARG A 192 -31.21 0.36 -17.46
CA ARG A 192 -31.40 -0.45 -18.67
C ARG A 192 -32.11 -1.78 -18.40
N PHE A 193 -32.06 -2.29 -17.17
CA PHE A 193 -32.69 -3.53 -16.73
C PHE A 193 -33.44 -3.35 -15.39
N PRO A 194 -34.62 -2.70 -15.41
CA PRO A 194 -35.37 -2.35 -14.19
C PRO A 194 -35.94 -3.55 -13.40
N GLY A 195 -35.82 -4.78 -13.91
CA GLY A 195 -36.28 -6.01 -13.24
C GLY A 195 -35.24 -6.73 -12.37
N LEU A 196 -34.04 -6.17 -12.20
CA LEU A 196 -32.98 -6.78 -11.39
C LEU A 196 -33.20 -6.49 -9.90
N SER A 197 -33.27 -7.54 -9.07
CA SER A 197 -33.50 -7.37 -7.63
C SER A 197 -32.30 -6.72 -6.93
N GLN A 198 -32.59 -5.78 -6.03
CA GLN A 198 -31.60 -5.00 -5.28
C GLN A 198 -30.61 -5.89 -4.49
N THR A 199 -31.07 -7.05 -4.00
CA THR A 199 -30.25 -8.05 -3.30
C THR A 199 -29.28 -8.81 -4.20
N THR A 200 -29.63 -9.08 -5.47
CA THR A 200 -28.70 -9.70 -6.43
C THR A 200 -27.59 -8.72 -6.85
N LEU A 201 -27.93 -7.43 -6.95
CA LEU A 201 -26.99 -6.35 -7.24
C LEU A 201 -26.05 -6.06 -6.06
N ASP A 202 -26.56 -6.02 -4.84
CA ASP A 202 -25.76 -5.72 -3.65
C ASP A 202 -24.85 -6.88 -3.23
N THR A 203 -25.24 -8.15 -3.43
CA THR A 203 -24.34 -9.31 -3.27
C THR A 203 -23.29 -9.38 -4.39
N SER A 204 -23.61 -8.93 -5.60
CA SER A 204 -22.64 -8.82 -6.71
C SER A 204 -21.61 -7.70 -6.51
N LYS A 205 -21.94 -6.63 -5.78
CA LYS A 205 -21.00 -5.52 -5.48
C LYS A 205 -19.80 -5.92 -4.61
N ILE A 206 -19.96 -6.91 -3.73
CA ILE A 206 -18.92 -7.33 -2.77
C ILE A 206 -18.20 -8.61 -3.23
N GLN A 207 -18.90 -9.50 -3.98
CA GLN A 207 -18.32 -10.76 -4.48
C GLN A 207 -17.86 -10.71 -5.95
N PHE A 208 -18.26 -9.71 -6.73
CA PHE A 208 -17.96 -9.62 -8.16
C PHE A 208 -17.37 -8.25 -8.50
N ASN A 209 -16.11 -8.03 -8.13
CA ASN A 209 -15.28 -6.99 -8.74
C ASN A 209 -15.07 -7.39 -10.22
N LYS A 210 -16.03 -7.07 -11.10
CA LYS A 210 -16.06 -7.54 -12.50
C LYS A 210 -14.99 -6.91 -13.38
N ASP A 211 -14.37 -5.83 -12.90
CA ASP A 211 -13.40 -5.05 -13.65
C ASP A 211 -12.05 -5.02 -12.90
N VAL A 212 -11.14 -5.89 -13.32
CA VAL A 212 -9.80 -6.01 -12.75
C VAL A 212 -9.04 -4.68 -12.80
N GLY A 213 -9.23 -3.89 -13.86
CA GLY A 213 -8.56 -2.60 -14.01
C GLY A 213 -9.05 -1.58 -12.99
N GLN A 214 -10.37 -1.50 -12.76
CA GLN A 214 -10.93 -0.61 -11.75
C GLN A 214 -10.54 -1.05 -10.33
N ALA A 215 -10.48 -2.36 -10.07
CA ALA A 215 -10.03 -2.91 -8.79
C ALA A 215 -8.56 -2.56 -8.49
N ILE A 216 -7.68 -2.65 -9.50
CA ILE A 216 -6.27 -2.26 -9.37
C ILE A 216 -6.16 -0.75 -9.10
N LEU A 217 -6.84 0.09 -9.89
CA LEU A 217 -6.79 1.54 -9.70
C LEU A 217 -7.31 1.99 -8.33
N GLU A 218 -8.41 1.40 -7.86
CA GLU A 218 -8.98 1.67 -6.54
C GLU A 218 -8.00 1.27 -5.43
N SER A 219 -7.53 0.03 -5.44
CA SER A 219 -6.64 -0.48 -4.40
C SER A 219 -5.30 0.25 -4.36
N TYR A 220 -4.70 0.53 -5.51
CA TYR A 220 -3.42 1.26 -5.57
C TYR A 220 -3.58 2.70 -5.06
N SER A 221 -4.60 3.41 -5.52
CA SER A 221 -4.88 4.77 -5.02
C SER A 221 -5.17 4.81 -3.51
N ARG A 222 -5.87 3.80 -2.98
CA ARG A 222 -6.16 3.67 -1.55
C ARG A 222 -4.91 3.43 -0.71
N VAL A 223 -3.97 2.61 -1.20
CA VAL A 223 -2.67 2.38 -0.54
C VAL A 223 -1.86 3.68 -0.49
N LEU A 224 -1.74 4.39 -1.62
CA LEU A 224 -1.00 5.66 -1.68
C LEU A 224 -1.64 6.73 -0.80
N GLU A 225 -2.99 6.81 -0.77
CA GLU A 225 -3.72 7.70 0.12
C GLU A 225 -3.34 7.44 1.59
N SER A 226 -3.37 6.18 2.02
CA SER A 226 -3.08 5.78 3.39
C SER A 226 -1.63 6.07 3.77
N LEU A 227 -0.69 5.73 2.89
CA LEU A 227 0.73 6.01 3.11
C LEU A 227 1.00 7.51 3.23
N ALA A 228 0.44 8.31 2.32
CA ALA A 228 0.57 9.77 2.35
C ALA A 228 -0.02 10.37 3.65
N PHE A 229 -1.20 9.91 4.07
CA PHE A 229 -1.80 10.33 5.33
C PHE A 229 -0.94 9.97 6.55
N ASN A 230 -0.37 8.77 6.58
CA ASN A 230 0.51 8.33 7.65
C ASN A 230 1.79 9.19 7.72
N ILE A 231 2.41 9.49 6.57
CA ILE A 231 3.58 10.38 6.51
C ILE A 231 3.26 11.77 7.04
N VAL A 232 2.10 12.34 6.69
CA VAL A 232 1.63 13.61 7.25
C VAL A 232 1.50 13.51 8.77
N SER A 233 0.81 12.48 9.26
CA SER A 233 0.58 12.27 10.70
C SER A 233 1.90 12.13 11.46
N TRP A 234 2.83 11.29 10.98
CA TRP A 234 4.14 11.10 11.60
C TRP A 234 4.96 12.38 11.61
N THR A 235 4.94 13.14 10.52
CA THR A 235 5.68 14.41 10.47
C THR A 235 5.08 15.44 11.43
N ASP A 236 3.75 15.51 11.56
CA ASP A 236 3.10 16.40 12.51
C ASP A 236 3.41 16.00 13.97
N GLU A 237 3.52 14.71 14.28
CA GLU A 237 3.96 14.21 15.60
C GLU A 237 5.42 14.64 15.92
N VAL A 238 6.34 14.53 14.95
CA VAL A 238 7.73 15.01 15.10
C VAL A 238 7.78 16.53 15.28
N LEU A 239 7.01 17.28 14.49
CA LEU A 239 6.93 18.75 14.62
C LEU A 239 6.31 19.19 15.95
N PHE A 240 5.39 18.39 16.51
CA PHE A 240 4.85 18.61 17.84
C PHE A 240 5.92 18.39 18.92
N ALA A 241 6.69 17.29 18.83
CA ALA A 241 7.81 17.02 19.74
C ALA A 241 8.89 18.11 19.67
N ASP A 242 9.26 18.59 18.47
CA ASP A 242 10.16 19.73 18.27
C ASP A 242 9.66 21.00 18.98
N LYS A 243 8.36 21.30 18.89
CA LYS A 243 7.77 22.46 19.57
C LYS A 243 7.83 22.31 21.09
N ALA A 244 7.68 21.09 21.62
CA ALA A 244 7.76 20.82 23.05
C ALA A 244 9.19 20.93 23.59
N ALA A 245 10.19 20.45 22.84
CA ALA A 245 11.60 20.47 23.24
C ALA A 245 12.25 21.88 23.24
N ARG A 246 11.57 22.87 22.66
CA ARG A 246 12.02 24.27 22.57
C ARG A 246 11.46 25.18 23.66
N LYS A 247 10.61 24.66 24.53
CA LYS A 247 10.09 25.37 25.71
C LYS A 247 11.03 25.17 26.89
#